data_AF-A0A8T5Q3M1-F1
#
_entry.id   AF-A0A8T5Q3M1-F1
#
_cell.length_a   1.000
_cell.length_b   1.000
_cell.length_c   1.000
_cell.angle_alpha   90.00
_cell.angle_beta   90.00
_cell.angle_gamma   90.00
#
_symmetry.space_group_name_H-M   'P 1'
#
loop_
_entity.id
_entity.type
_entity.pdbx_description
1 polymer ?
#
loop_
_entity_poly.entity_id
_entity_poly.type
_entity_poly.pdbx_seq_one_letter_code
_entity_poly.pdbx_strand_id
1 'polypeptide(L)' 'MVKVGIIGGSGLENAEFVKDAKQIKKHTPYGQPSDLITIGSIEGE' A
#
# COMPACT_ATOMS: atom_id res chain seq x y z
N MET A 1 3.36 8.10 -15.79
CA MET A 1 3.01 7.05 -14.82
C MET A 1 2.42 7.70 -13.58
N VAL A 2 1.15 7.43 -13.29
CA VAL A 2 0.45 8.01 -12.13
C VAL A 2 0.75 7.15 -10.89
N LYS A 3 0.95 7.79 -9.74
CA LYS A 3 1.05 7.11 -8.44
C LYS A 3 -0.18 7.43 -7.62
N VAL A 4 -0.83 6.41 -7.07
CA VAL A 4 -2.04 6.54 -6.25
C VAL A 4 -1.76 5.96 -4.87
N GLY A 5 -2.12 6.70 -3.82
CA GLY A 5 -2.10 6.21 -2.44
C GLY A 5 -3.50 5.77 -2.03
N ILE A 6 -3.63 4.55 -1.51
CA ILE A 6 -4.88 3.99 -1.01
C ILE A 6 -4.74 3.81 0.50
N ILE A 7 -5.69 4.34 1.27
CA ILE A 7 -5.78 4.14 2.73
C ILE A 7 -7.10 3.40 2.98
N GLY A 8 -7.01 2.16 3.45
CA GLY A 8 -8.16 1.29 3.70
C GLY A 8 -8.38 1.02 5.18
N GLY A 9 -9.62 0.65 5.52
CA GLY A 9 -9.99 0.09 6.81
C GLY A 9 -10.30 -1.41 6.71
N SER A 10 -11.02 -1.93 7.69
CA SER A 10 -11.43 -3.33 7.76
C SER A 10 -12.14 -3.79 6.47
N GLY A 11 -11.69 -4.92 5.92
CA GLY A 11 -12.16 -5.47 4.65
C GLY A 11 -11.29 -5.14 3.43
N LEU A 12 -10.30 -4.23 3.55
CA LEU A 12 -9.31 -3.93 2.49
C LEU A 12 -7.88 -4.29 2.91
N GLU A 13 -7.73 -5.11 3.95
CA GLU A 13 -6.44 -5.50 4.52
C GLU A 13 -5.66 -6.44 3.57
N ASN A 14 -6.39 -7.25 2.80
CA ASN A 14 -5.84 -8.16 1.80
C ASN A 14 -5.82 -7.48 0.44
N ALA A 15 -4.67 -6.88 0.09
CA ALA A 15 -4.44 -6.20 -1.18
C ALA A 15 -4.13 -7.17 -2.34
N GLU A 16 -4.88 -8.27 -2.47
CA GLU A 16 -4.65 -9.32 -3.49
C GLU A 16 -4.81 -8.81 -4.93
N PHE A 17 -5.52 -7.69 -5.11
CA PHE A 17 -5.70 -7.02 -6.39
C PHE A 17 -4.44 -6.26 -6.87
N VAL A 18 -3.40 -6.16 -6.05
CA VAL A 18 -2.14 -5.48 -6.38
C VAL A 18 -1.13 -6.47 -6.93
N LYS A 19 -0.69 -6.28 -8.18
CA LYS A 19 0.36 -7.08 -8.82
C LYS A 19 1.75 -6.68 -8.33
N ASP A 20 2.66 -7.65 -8.27
CA ASP A 20 4.03 -7.49 -7.78
C ASP A 20 4.13 -6.83 -6.39
N ALA A 21 3.13 -7.11 -5.55
CA ALA A 21 3.00 -6.51 -4.23
C ALA A 21 4.23 -6.81 -3.35
N LYS A 22 4.82 -5.75 -2.80
CA LYS A 22 5.89 -5.82 -1.81
C LYS A 22 5.55 -4.96 -0.63
N GLN A 23 5.81 -5.49 0.56
CA GLN A 23 5.68 -4.73 1.80
C GLN A 23 6.99 -4.02 2.13
N ILE A 24 6.89 -2.75 2.50
CA ILE A 24 8.02 -1.96 2.95
C ILE A 24 7.75 -1.35 4.32
N LYS A 25 8.78 -1.35 5.17
CA LYS A 25 8.76 -0.61 6.42
C LYS A 25 9.27 0.81 6.18
N LYS A 26 8.54 1.81 6.66
CA LYS A 26 8.94 3.21 6.61
C LYS A 26 8.86 3.86 7.98
N HIS A 27 9.83 4.74 8.24
CA HIS A 27 9.83 5.61 9.41
C HIS A 27 9.55 7.03 8.94
N THR A 28 8.76 7.76 9.72
CA THR A 28 8.51 9.18 9.51
C THR A 28 9.00 9.96 10.73
N PRO A 29 9.27 11.27 10.61
CA PRO A 29 9.55 12.13 11.75
C PRO A 29 8.41 12.16 12.80
N TYR A 30 7.20 11.75 12.41
CA TYR A 30 6.00 11.70 13.25
C TYR A 30 5.76 10.32 13.89
N GLY A 31 6.69 9.37 13.70
CA GLY A 31 6.58 8.00 14.19
C GLY A 31 6.40 6.96 13.07
N GLN A 32 6.04 5.74 13.47
CA GLN A 32 5.78 4.63 12.56
C GLN A 32 4.34 4.73 12.01
N PRO A 33 4.10 4.38 10.74
CA PRO A 33 2.75 4.19 10.21
C PRO A 33 2.00 3.10 10.97
N SER A 34 0.67 3.03 10.80
CA SER A 34 -0.17 2.01 11.43
C SER A 34 0.20 0.58 11.02
N ASP A 35 0.73 0.39 9.80
CA ASP A 35 1.19 -0.90 9.29
C ASP A 35 2.28 -0.73 8.21
N LEU A 36 2.83 -1.83 7.70
CA LEU A 36 3.68 -1.86 6.52
C LEU A 36 2.94 -1.30 5.29
N ILE A 37 3.69 -0.61 4.44
CA ILE A 37 3.13 -0.05 3.21
C ILE A 37 3.27 -1.09 2.10
N THR A 38 2.16 -1.45 1.46
CA THR A 38 2.15 -2.30 0.25
C THR A 38 2.35 -1.43 -0.99
N ILE A 39 3.33 -1.81 -1.82
CA ILE A 39 3.60 -1.18 -3.12
C ILE A 39 3.50 -2.24 -4.21
N GLY A 40 2.81 -1.91 -5.29
CA GLY A 40 2.78 -2.72 -6.50
C GLY A 40 2.08 -1.95 -7.62
N SER A 41 1.56 -2.69 -8.58
CA SER A 41 0.87 -2.14 -9.75
C SER A 41 -0.55 -2.65 -9.81
N ILE A 42 -1.48 -1.80 -10.22
CA ILE A 42 -2.84 -2.18 -10.59
C ILE A 42 -2.94 -1.91 -12.08
N GLU A 43 -3.27 -2.94 -12.85
CA GLU A 43 -3.62 -2.74 -14.25
C GLU A 43 -5.02 -2.14 -14.31
N GLY A 44 -5.12 -0.96 -14.93
CA GLY A 44 -6.38 -0.41 -15.43
C GLY A 44 -6.30 -0.35 -16.95
N GLU A 45 -7.46 -0.33 -17.61
CA GLU A 45 -7.54 0.03 -19.03
C GLU A 45 -7.16 1.49 -19.28
#